data_AF-A0A3S4KN36-F1
#
_entry.id   AF-A0A3S4KN36-F1
#
_cell.length_a   1.000
_cell.length_b   1.000
_cell.length_c   1.000
_cell.angle_alpha   90.00
_cell.angle_beta   90.00
_cell.angle_gamma   90.00
#
_symmetry.space_group_name_H-M   'P 1'
#
loop_
_entity.id
_entity.type
_entity.pdbx_description
1 polymer ?
#
loop_
_entity_poly.entity_id
_entity_poly.type
_entity_poly.pdbx_seq_one_letter_code
_entity_poly.pdbx_strand_id
1 'polypeptide(L)'
;MRNLDAMGYNAVSTDPLYKHIPFTITQRSDISYGLFYDNLSSCWLDLGNEIDNYHTAYRRWQAEAGDIDYYLFTGKQVLDVTKAFVRLTGKTLFGPKWSLGYSGSTMHYTDAPDAQNQLMNFIRLCEQHAIPCDSFQLSSGYTSINGKRYVFNWNYDKVPQPKVMSQSFHDAGLKLAANIKPCLLQDHPRYGEVAERGLFIRDSQTDAPERSSFWDDEGSHLDFTNPQTVAWWQEGVTTQLLEMGIDSTWNDNNEYEVWDGEARCYGFGREIASNIFAR
;
A
#
# COMPACT_ATOMS: atom_id res chain seq x y z
N MET A 1 -15.88 1.00 6.12
CA MET A 1 -14.46 0.59 6.32
C MET A 1 -14.13 -0.56 5.38
N ARG A 2 -13.58 -0.20 4.23
CA ARG A 2 -13.03 -1.07 3.18
C ARG A 2 -11.88 -0.27 2.56
N ASN A 3 -10.80 -0.89 2.09
CA ASN A 3 -9.77 -0.15 1.36
C ASN A 3 -10.21 0.05 -0.10
N LEU A 4 -10.08 1.28 -0.60
CA LEU A 4 -10.48 1.67 -1.96
C LEU A 4 -9.55 2.79 -2.46
N ASP A 5 -9.15 2.73 -3.74
CA ASP A 5 -8.52 3.88 -4.41
C ASP A 5 -9.59 4.96 -4.66
N ALA A 6 -9.80 5.81 -3.66
CA ALA A 6 -10.79 6.87 -3.68
C ALA A 6 -10.27 8.10 -4.45
N MET A 7 -9.96 7.92 -5.74
CA MET A 7 -9.46 8.99 -6.60
C MET A 7 -10.36 10.24 -6.53
N GLY A 8 -9.76 11.38 -6.21
CA GLY A 8 -10.48 12.65 -6.14
C GLY A 8 -11.45 12.77 -4.96
N TYR A 9 -11.25 12.00 -3.88
CA TYR A 9 -12.13 12.00 -2.72
C TYR A 9 -12.35 13.40 -2.13
N ASN A 10 -13.53 13.58 -1.55
CA ASN A 10 -13.84 14.74 -0.72
C ASN A 10 -13.41 14.47 0.72
N ALA A 11 -12.51 15.31 1.24
CA ALA A 11 -11.95 15.14 2.59
C ALA A 11 -12.98 15.20 3.73
N VAL A 12 -14.18 15.74 3.48
CA VAL A 12 -15.25 15.86 4.47
C VAL A 12 -16.22 14.69 4.40
N SER A 13 -16.56 14.21 3.21
CA SER A 13 -17.74 13.36 3.01
C SER A 13 -17.48 12.01 2.37
N THR A 14 -16.29 11.75 1.81
CA THR A 14 -16.02 10.47 1.14
C THR A 14 -15.58 9.40 2.14
N ASP A 15 -16.29 8.29 2.14
CA ASP A 15 -16.01 7.03 2.84
C ASP A 15 -16.51 5.90 1.90
N PRO A 16 -15.73 4.85 1.61
CA PRO A 16 -14.37 4.52 2.10
C PRO A 16 -13.20 5.27 1.43
N LEU A 17 -12.01 5.13 2.04
CA LEU A 17 -10.71 5.62 1.56
C LEU A 17 -9.66 4.48 1.54
N TYR A 18 -8.38 4.81 1.43
CA TYR A 18 -7.26 3.89 1.18
C TYR A 18 -6.88 2.94 2.32
N LYS A 19 -7.08 3.36 3.59
CA LYS A 19 -6.65 2.60 4.77
C LYS A 19 -7.63 2.76 5.91
N HIS A 20 -8.00 1.63 6.51
CA HIS A 20 -8.84 1.62 7.71
C HIS A 20 -8.14 0.88 8.86
N ILE A 21 -8.43 1.32 10.09
CA ILE A 21 -8.07 0.62 11.32
C ILE A 21 -9.37 0.60 12.14
N PRO A 22 -10.02 -0.56 12.34
CA PRO A 22 -11.33 -0.68 12.99
C PRO A 22 -11.23 -0.51 14.52
N PHE A 23 -10.71 0.65 14.95
CA PHE A 23 -10.45 1.00 16.34
C PHE A 23 -11.10 2.33 16.70
N THR A 24 -11.90 2.35 17.76
CA THR A 24 -12.48 3.57 18.32
C THR A 24 -11.89 3.86 19.68
N ILE A 25 -11.76 5.15 20.02
CA ILE A 25 -11.44 5.61 21.37
C ILE A 25 -12.55 6.54 21.83
N THR A 26 -13.00 6.37 23.06
CA THR A 26 -13.94 7.27 23.73
C THR A 26 -13.33 7.80 25.00
N GLN A 27 -13.37 9.11 25.14
CA GLN A 27 -12.96 9.82 26.34
C GLN A 27 -14.19 10.33 27.07
N ARG A 28 -14.29 9.97 28.35
CA ARG A 28 -15.21 10.56 29.33
C ARG A 28 -14.39 11.26 30.41
N SER A 29 -15.06 12.02 31.26
CA SER A 29 -14.42 12.77 32.36
C SER A 29 -13.73 11.87 33.39
N ASP A 30 -14.20 10.64 33.53
CA ASP A 30 -13.80 9.67 34.55
C ASP A 30 -12.99 8.48 33.98
N ILE A 31 -13.13 8.21 32.69
CA ILE A 31 -12.52 7.05 32.04
C ILE A 31 -12.30 7.29 30.54
N SER A 32 -11.26 6.68 29.99
CA SER A 32 -11.11 6.47 28.56
C SER A 32 -11.18 4.99 28.25
N TYR A 33 -11.83 4.63 27.14
CA TYR A 33 -11.87 3.25 26.68
C TYR A 33 -11.76 3.19 25.16
N GLY A 34 -11.29 2.06 24.64
CA GLY A 34 -11.21 1.83 23.21
C GLY A 34 -11.70 0.43 22.84
N LEU A 35 -12.30 0.32 21.66
CA LEU A 35 -12.79 -0.93 21.08
C LEU A 35 -12.09 -1.15 19.75
N PHE A 36 -11.33 -2.24 19.65
CA PHE A 36 -10.71 -2.70 18.40
C PHE A 36 -11.45 -3.95 17.94
N TYR A 37 -12.03 -3.91 16.74
CA TYR A 37 -12.66 -5.07 16.11
C TYR A 37 -11.63 -5.80 15.26
N ASP A 38 -11.24 -7.00 15.65
CA ASP A 38 -10.19 -7.78 14.99
C ASP A 38 -10.80 -8.62 13.86
N ASN A 39 -11.15 -7.93 12.77
CA ASN A 39 -11.78 -8.52 11.62
C ASN A 39 -11.25 -7.84 10.35
N LEU A 40 -10.83 -8.65 9.38
CA LEU A 40 -10.19 -8.22 8.13
C LEU A 40 -11.18 -8.04 6.98
N SER A 41 -12.47 -8.34 7.20
CA SER A 41 -13.52 -8.18 6.20
C SER A 41 -13.97 -6.73 6.09
N SER A 42 -14.63 -6.38 4.99
CA SER A 42 -15.28 -5.07 4.87
C SER A 42 -16.25 -4.89 6.04
N CYS A 43 -16.18 -3.75 6.70
CA CYS A 43 -17.02 -3.48 7.86
C CYS A 43 -17.61 -2.07 7.87
N TRP A 44 -18.66 -1.89 8.65
CA TRP A 44 -19.38 -0.64 8.85
C TRP A 44 -19.36 -0.30 10.32
N LEU A 45 -19.12 0.97 10.61
CA LEU A 45 -19.15 1.51 11.96
C LEU A 45 -20.07 2.72 11.97
N ASP A 46 -21.25 2.54 12.54
CA ASP A 46 -22.18 3.62 12.82
C ASP A 46 -21.87 4.20 14.22
N LEU A 47 -21.69 5.51 14.29
CA LEU A 47 -21.37 6.24 15.52
C LEU A 47 -22.55 7.07 16.03
N GLY A 48 -23.77 6.55 15.91
CA GLY A 48 -25.00 7.19 16.36
C GLY A 48 -25.70 8.00 15.28
N ASN A 49 -25.49 7.66 14.01
CA ASN A 49 -26.19 8.25 12.87
C ASN A 49 -27.55 7.58 12.64
N GLU A 50 -27.70 6.31 13.00
CA GLU A 50 -28.95 5.58 12.90
C GLU A 50 -30.00 6.17 13.86
N ILE A 51 -31.16 6.57 13.32
CA ILE A 51 -32.28 7.11 14.09
C ILE A 51 -33.29 5.99 14.34
N ASP A 52 -33.46 5.62 15.60
CA ASP A 52 -34.42 4.61 16.04
C ASP A 52 -35.41 5.23 17.04
N ASN A 53 -36.71 4.99 16.83
CA ASN A 53 -37.77 5.50 17.69
C ASN A 53 -37.83 4.80 19.06
N TYR A 54 -37.32 3.57 19.16
CA TYR A 54 -37.40 2.74 20.36
C TYR A 54 -36.08 2.63 21.13
N HIS A 55 -34.96 3.07 20.53
CA HIS A 55 -33.64 3.01 21.15
C HIS A 55 -32.97 4.39 21.17
N THR A 56 -32.25 4.69 22.25
CA THR A 56 -31.38 5.87 22.30
C THR A 56 -30.21 5.72 21.34
N ALA A 57 -29.54 6.82 20.96
CA ALA A 57 -28.35 6.79 20.12
C ALA A 57 -27.34 5.72 20.58
N TYR A 58 -26.96 4.85 19.65
CA TYR A 58 -26.07 3.71 19.88
C TYR A 58 -24.97 3.67 18.83
N ARG A 59 -23.96 2.84 19.09
CA ARG A 59 -22.93 2.51 18.11
C ARG A 59 -23.18 1.12 17.59
N ARG A 60 -23.02 0.94 16.28
CA ARG A 60 -23.19 -0.36 15.62
C ARG A 60 -21.93 -0.67 14.83
N TRP A 61 -21.41 -1.87 15.03
CA TRP A 61 -20.38 -2.42 14.16
C TRP A 61 -20.94 -3.67 13.47
N GLN A 62 -20.60 -3.83 12.20
CA GLN A 62 -20.99 -4.96 11.37
C GLN A 62 -19.84 -5.27 10.39
N ALA A 63 -19.59 -6.55 10.11
CA ALA A 63 -18.71 -6.99 9.02
C ALA A 63 -19.48 -7.85 8.01
N GLU A 64 -18.97 -7.95 6.78
CA GLU A 64 -19.50 -8.86 5.75
C GLU A 64 -19.32 -10.33 6.15
N ALA A 65 -18.16 -10.67 6.71
CA ALA A 65 -17.78 -12.03 7.09
C ALA A 65 -16.88 -12.05 8.33
N GLY A 66 -16.52 -13.27 8.74
CA GLY A 66 -15.65 -13.51 9.90
C GLY A 66 -16.37 -13.47 11.24
N ASP A 67 -15.62 -13.78 12.29
CA ASP A 67 -16.14 -13.82 13.65
C ASP A 67 -16.27 -12.41 14.24
N ILE A 68 -17.11 -12.28 15.27
CA ILE A 68 -17.11 -11.11 16.14
C ILE A 68 -15.99 -11.29 17.16
N ASP A 69 -14.79 -10.85 16.80
CA ASP A 69 -13.63 -10.76 17.70
C ASP A 69 -13.32 -9.29 17.98
N TYR A 70 -13.22 -8.92 19.26
CA TYR A 70 -12.91 -7.55 19.65
C TYR A 70 -12.23 -7.44 21.00
N TYR A 71 -11.44 -6.37 21.14
CA TYR A 71 -10.67 -6.06 22.33
C TYR A 71 -11.17 -4.76 22.96
N LEU A 72 -11.46 -4.81 24.25
CA LEU A 72 -11.78 -3.63 25.06
C LEU A 72 -10.55 -3.19 25.87
N PHE A 73 -10.15 -1.95 25.67
CA PHE A 73 -9.07 -1.30 26.41
C PHE A 73 -9.67 -0.24 27.34
N THR A 74 -9.16 -0.12 28.56
CA THR A 74 -9.59 0.92 29.50
C THR A 74 -8.38 1.61 30.13
N GLY A 75 -8.55 2.87 30.49
CA GLY A 75 -7.50 3.67 31.11
C GLY A 75 -8.04 5.00 31.65
N LYS A 76 -7.26 5.70 32.46
CA LYS A 76 -7.68 7.02 32.96
C LYS A 76 -7.62 8.06 31.85
N GLN A 77 -6.69 7.90 30.92
CA GLN A 77 -6.46 8.80 29.80
C GLN A 77 -6.45 8.04 28.47
N VAL A 78 -6.71 8.75 27.38
CA VAL A 78 -6.56 8.23 26.01
C VAL A 78 -5.17 7.62 25.80
N LEU A 79 -4.12 8.21 26.38
CA LEU A 79 -2.75 7.70 26.30
C LEU A 79 -2.61 6.26 26.84
N ASP A 80 -3.33 5.91 27.91
CA ASP A 80 -3.29 4.57 28.49
C ASP A 80 -3.91 3.55 27.54
N VAL A 81 -5.04 3.93 26.93
CA VAL A 81 -5.75 3.14 25.91
C VAL A 81 -4.87 2.94 24.68
N THR A 82 -4.24 4.01 24.17
CA THR A 82 -3.31 3.94 23.03
C THR A 82 -2.13 3.02 23.33
N LYS A 83 -1.52 3.12 24.52
CA LYS A 83 -0.40 2.26 24.93
C LYS A 83 -0.79 0.78 25.00
N ALA A 84 -2.00 0.47 25.44
CA ALA A 84 -2.50 -0.89 25.48
C ALA A 84 -2.77 -1.43 24.07
N PHE A 85 -3.40 -0.62 23.21
CA PHE A 85 -3.65 -0.97 21.81
C PHE A 85 -2.36 -1.27 21.04
N VAL A 86 -1.37 -0.37 21.04
CA VAL A 86 -0.09 -0.59 20.33
C VAL A 86 0.78 -1.69 20.94
N ARG A 87 0.50 -2.13 22.17
CA ARG A 87 1.15 -3.31 22.75
C ARG A 87 0.58 -4.59 22.15
N LEU A 88 -0.71 -4.61 21.83
CA LEU A 88 -1.37 -5.72 21.15
C LEU A 88 -1.00 -5.75 19.66
N THR A 89 -1.11 -4.62 18.97
CA THR A 89 -1.04 -4.55 17.50
C THR A 89 0.35 -4.24 16.95
N GLY A 90 1.31 -3.93 17.82
CA GLY A 90 2.69 -3.61 17.44
C GLY A 90 3.01 -2.13 17.53
N LYS A 91 4.26 -1.83 17.86
CA LYS A 91 4.77 -0.46 18.01
C LYS A 91 5.30 0.04 16.67
N THR A 92 5.29 1.37 16.52
CA THR A 92 5.98 2.04 15.41
C THR A 92 7.45 1.63 15.38
N LEU A 93 7.91 1.18 14.22
CA LEU A 93 9.32 0.91 13.96
C LEU A 93 10.11 2.22 13.94
N PHE A 94 11.33 2.22 14.49
CA PHE A 94 12.21 3.38 14.41
C PHE A 94 12.89 3.40 13.03
N GLY A 95 12.35 4.21 12.13
CA GLY A 95 12.85 4.35 10.77
C GLY A 95 14.25 4.98 10.70
N PRO A 96 14.91 4.91 9.53
CA PRO A 96 16.19 5.55 9.33
C PRO A 96 16.04 7.08 9.39
N LYS A 97 17.06 7.79 9.90
CA LYS A 97 17.01 9.25 10.13
C LYS A 97 16.53 10.05 8.90
N TRP A 98 16.95 9.65 7.70
CA TRP A 98 16.60 10.32 6.44
C TRP A 98 15.09 10.33 6.14
N SER A 99 14.31 9.41 6.73
CA SER A 99 12.85 9.37 6.53
C SER A 99 12.09 10.46 7.28
N LEU A 100 12.76 11.24 8.14
CA LEU A 100 12.19 12.37 8.86
C LEU A 100 12.36 13.70 8.12
N GLY A 101 13.22 13.72 7.10
CA GLY A 101 13.54 14.89 6.31
C GLY A 101 12.55 15.16 5.19
N TYR A 102 12.79 16.24 4.45
CA TYR A 102 12.06 16.52 3.23
C TYR A 102 12.36 15.44 2.18
N SER A 103 11.29 14.94 1.54
CA SER A 103 11.36 13.98 0.44
C SER A 103 10.77 14.62 -0.81
N GLY A 104 11.57 14.75 -1.87
CA GLY A 104 11.09 15.19 -3.18
C GLY A 104 10.23 14.11 -3.84
N SER A 105 9.15 14.48 -4.52
CA SER A 105 8.31 13.53 -5.25
C SER A 105 7.55 14.24 -6.36
N THR A 106 7.54 13.66 -7.57
CA THR A 106 6.69 14.10 -8.68
C THR A 106 6.70 13.07 -9.80
N MET A 107 5.54 12.88 -10.44
CA MET A 107 5.45 12.11 -11.68
C MET A 107 6.18 12.81 -12.84
N HIS A 108 6.27 14.14 -12.80
CA HIS A 108 6.80 14.94 -13.92
C HIS A 108 8.21 14.50 -14.34
N TYR A 109 9.11 14.28 -13.38
CA TYR A 109 10.48 13.88 -13.69
C TYR A 109 10.56 12.46 -14.23
N THR A 110 9.83 11.51 -13.64
CA THR A 110 9.94 10.10 -14.06
C THR A 110 9.16 9.79 -15.34
N ASP A 111 8.18 10.62 -15.71
CA ASP A 111 7.47 10.50 -16.99
C ASP A 111 8.20 11.16 -18.16
N ALA A 112 9.09 12.11 -17.90
CA ALA A 112 9.85 12.81 -18.94
C ALA A 112 10.64 11.83 -19.83
N PRO A 113 10.75 12.09 -21.15
CA PRO A 113 11.57 11.29 -22.05
C PRO A 113 13.05 11.20 -21.64
N ASP A 114 13.55 12.20 -20.90
CA ASP A 114 14.91 12.31 -20.38
C ASP A 114 14.96 12.23 -18.84
N ALA A 115 14.13 11.37 -18.23
CA ALA A 115 13.92 11.30 -16.79
C ALA A 115 15.21 11.31 -15.95
N GLN A 116 16.25 10.58 -16.34
CA GLN A 116 17.53 10.59 -15.61
C GLN A 116 18.15 12.01 -15.54
N ASN A 117 18.09 12.79 -16.62
CA ASN A 117 18.59 14.17 -16.63
C ASN A 117 17.75 15.09 -15.74
N GLN A 118 16.43 14.90 -15.73
CA GLN A 118 15.52 15.67 -14.87
C GLN A 118 15.76 15.37 -13.38
N LEU A 119 16.00 14.10 -13.04
CA LEU A 119 16.34 13.68 -11.68
C LEU A 119 17.72 14.23 -11.25
N MET A 120 18.71 14.24 -12.13
CA MET A 120 19.99 14.93 -11.87
C MET A 120 19.83 16.45 -11.74
N ASN A 121 18.88 17.05 -12.47
CA ASN A 121 18.55 18.47 -12.33
C ASN A 121 17.93 18.79 -10.97
N PHE A 122 17.09 17.91 -10.42
CA PHE A 122 16.54 18.08 -9.08
C PHE A 122 17.62 18.24 -8.01
N ILE A 123 18.66 17.39 -8.06
CA ILE A 123 19.82 17.49 -7.14
C ILE A 123 20.45 18.89 -7.22
N ARG A 124 20.74 19.36 -8.44
CA ARG A 124 21.32 20.68 -8.69
C ARG A 124 20.42 21.82 -8.18
N LEU A 125 19.10 21.69 -8.31
CA LEU A 125 18.15 22.68 -7.82
C LEU A 125 18.11 22.73 -6.28
N CYS A 126 18.14 21.58 -5.61
CA CYS A 126 18.25 21.54 -4.15
C CYS A 126 19.49 22.28 -3.66
N GLU A 127 20.64 22.05 -4.30
CA GLU A 127 21.90 22.75 -3.99
C GLU A 127 21.79 24.26 -4.29
N GLN A 128 21.38 24.62 -5.51
CA GLN A 128 21.25 26.02 -5.95
C GLN A 128 20.34 26.86 -5.04
N HIS A 129 19.24 26.27 -4.58
CA HIS A 129 18.26 26.96 -3.74
C HIS A 129 18.46 26.72 -2.24
N ALA A 130 19.53 26.03 -1.85
CA ALA A 130 19.82 25.66 -0.46
C ALA A 130 18.61 25.01 0.25
N ILE A 131 17.91 24.11 -0.44
CA ILE A 131 16.78 23.34 0.09
C ILE A 131 17.32 22.02 0.65
N PRO A 132 17.30 21.81 1.99
CA PRO A 132 17.68 20.53 2.56
C PRO A 132 16.70 19.44 2.10
N CYS A 133 17.25 18.34 1.60
CA CYS A 133 16.48 17.21 1.11
C CYS A 133 17.21 15.92 1.51
N ASP A 134 16.49 14.96 2.07
CA ASP A 134 17.05 13.70 2.54
C ASP A 134 16.73 12.53 1.58
N SER A 135 15.69 12.67 0.75
CA SER A 135 15.31 11.62 -0.18
C SER A 135 14.50 12.11 -1.39
N PHE A 136 14.38 11.23 -2.38
CA PHE A 136 13.49 11.41 -3.52
C PHE A 136 12.68 10.13 -3.79
N GLN A 137 11.37 10.29 -3.99
CA GLN A 137 10.45 9.23 -4.35
C GLN A 137 10.28 9.17 -5.88
N LEU A 138 10.76 8.09 -6.49
CA LEU A 138 10.58 7.81 -7.90
C LEU A 138 9.15 7.31 -8.14
N SER A 139 8.27 8.18 -8.63
CA SER A 139 6.95 7.77 -9.16
C SER A 139 7.11 6.81 -10.34
N SER A 140 6.09 6.00 -10.66
CA SER A 140 6.24 4.84 -11.55
C SER A 140 6.64 5.10 -13.02
N GLY A 141 6.75 6.35 -13.50
CA GLY A 141 7.18 6.64 -14.88
C GLY A 141 8.51 5.97 -15.29
N TYR A 142 9.40 5.71 -14.33
CA TYR A 142 10.68 5.01 -14.56
C TYR A 142 10.51 3.55 -15.01
N THR A 143 9.34 2.94 -14.78
CA THR A 143 9.04 1.56 -15.16
C THR A 143 8.26 1.43 -16.46
N SER A 144 7.96 2.55 -17.11
CA SER A 144 6.94 2.57 -18.16
C SER A 144 7.31 1.81 -19.44
N ILE A 145 6.33 1.17 -20.06
CA ILE A 145 6.39 0.64 -21.44
C ILE A 145 5.15 1.15 -22.17
N ASN A 146 5.34 1.86 -23.28
CA ASN A 146 4.22 2.40 -24.10
C ASN A 146 3.14 3.15 -23.28
N GLY A 147 3.54 3.86 -22.23
CA GLY A 147 2.64 4.65 -21.38
C GLY A 147 2.05 3.91 -20.17
N LYS A 148 2.15 2.58 -20.11
CA LYS A 148 1.70 1.76 -18.97
C LYS A 148 2.84 1.48 -17.99
N ARG A 149 2.53 1.16 -16.72
CA ARG A 149 3.50 1.01 -15.62
C ARG A 149 3.66 -0.45 -15.18
N TYR A 150 4.90 -0.92 -15.07
CA TYR A 150 5.20 -2.34 -14.85
C TYR A 150 6.17 -2.52 -13.67
N VAL A 151 5.74 -3.13 -12.57
CA VAL A 151 6.64 -3.39 -11.44
C VAL A 151 7.84 -4.22 -11.90
N PHE A 152 9.03 -3.96 -11.36
CA PHE A 152 10.26 -4.70 -11.73
C PHE A 152 10.68 -4.57 -13.20
N ASN A 153 10.31 -3.48 -13.87
CA ASN A 153 10.84 -3.07 -15.16
C ASN A 153 11.57 -1.72 -15.05
N TRP A 154 12.66 -1.55 -15.80
CA TRP A 154 13.31 -0.25 -15.99
C TRP A 154 13.12 0.21 -17.44
N ASN A 155 12.64 1.43 -17.62
CA ASN A 155 12.63 2.08 -18.91
C ASN A 155 14.02 2.68 -19.18
N TYR A 156 14.88 1.94 -19.88
CA TYR A 156 16.24 2.36 -20.21
C TYR A 156 16.31 3.47 -21.27
N ASP A 157 15.23 3.78 -21.98
CA ASP A 157 15.21 4.96 -22.86
C ASP A 157 15.15 6.25 -22.02
N LYS A 158 14.35 6.25 -20.94
CA LYS A 158 14.21 7.37 -20.01
C LYS A 158 15.31 7.43 -18.94
N VAL A 159 15.71 6.25 -18.44
CA VAL A 159 16.72 6.07 -17.40
C VAL A 159 17.81 5.10 -17.90
N PRO A 160 18.70 5.54 -18.80
CA PRO A 160 19.66 4.66 -19.46
C PRO A 160 20.71 4.06 -18.52
N GLN A 161 21.00 4.71 -17.39
CA GLN A 161 22.00 4.25 -16.42
C GLN A 161 21.47 4.38 -14.98
N PRO A 162 20.54 3.50 -14.55
CA PRO A 162 19.92 3.58 -13.23
C PRO A 162 20.93 3.62 -12.07
N LYS A 163 22.02 2.84 -12.18
CA LYS A 163 23.10 2.82 -11.16
C LYS A 163 23.88 4.13 -11.09
N VAL A 164 24.08 4.82 -12.20
CA VAL A 164 24.77 6.12 -12.23
C VAL A 164 23.85 7.20 -11.65
N MET A 165 22.56 7.13 -11.98
CA MET A 165 21.55 8.01 -11.39
C MET A 165 21.52 7.85 -9.87
N SER A 166 21.36 6.63 -9.35
CA SER A 166 21.29 6.38 -7.91
C SER A 166 22.57 6.78 -7.18
N GLN A 167 23.74 6.49 -7.75
CA GLN A 167 25.02 6.94 -7.20
C GLN A 167 25.07 8.47 -7.10
N SER A 168 24.56 9.20 -8.10
CA SER A 168 24.53 10.67 -8.07
C SER A 168 23.68 11.21 -6.92
N PHE A 169 22.54 10.56 -6.59
CA PHE A 169 21.75 10.91 -5.41
C PHE A 169 22.53 10.63 -4.12
N HIS A 170 23.18 9.48 -4.03
CA HIS A 170 23.97 9.11 -2.85
C HIS A 170 25.15 10.04 -2.62
N ASP A 171 25.86 10.45 -3.68
CA ASP A 171 26.98 11.41 -3.62
C ASP A 171 26.52 12.79 -3.13
N ALA A 172 25.28 13.16 -3.43
CA ALA A 172 24.64 14.37 -2.91
C ALA A 172 24.06 14.22 -1.49
N GLY A 173 24.13 13.02 -0.90
CA GLY A 173 23.61 12.72 0.43
C GLY A 173 22.11 12.40 0.48
N LEU A 174 21.47 12.19 -0.68
CA LEU A 174 20.04 11.87 -0.78
C LEU A 174 19.82 10.36 -0.91
N LYS A 175 18.64 9.91 -0.49
CA LYS A 175 18.17 8.52 -0.62
C LYS A 175 17.08 8.37 -1.67
N LEU A 176 16.93 7.18 -2.24
CA LEU A 176 15.90 6.92 -3.26
C LEU A 176 14.86 5.91 -2.77
N ALA A 177 13.59 6.23 -3.00
CA ALA A 177 12.47 5.32 -2.78
C ALA A 177 11.71 5.07 -4.09
N ALA A 178 11.57 3.83 -4.53
CA ALA A 178 10.97 3.51 -5.82
C ALA A 178 9.52 3.01 -5.70
N ASN A 179 8.60 3.58 -6.48
CA ASN A 179 7.20 3.15 -6.56
C ASN A 179 7.09 1.73 -7.14
N ILE A 180 6.43 0.84 -6.40
CA ILE A 180 6.10 -0.52 -6.82
C ILE A 180 4.65 -0.85 -6.47
N LYS A 181 4.04 -1.71 -7.27
CA LYS A 181 2.64 -2.10 -7.15
C LYS A 181 2.52 -3.61 -7.03
N PRO A 182 1.70 -4.15 -6.12
CA PRO A 182 1.56 -5.59 -5.91
C PRO A 182 0.71 -6.28 -6.98
N CYS A 183 0.78 -5.81 -8.22
CA CYS A 183 0.00 -6.31 -9.35
C CYS A 183 0.82 -6.28 -10.63
N LEU A 184 0.45 -7.15 -11.57
CA LEU A 184 0.98 -7.16 -12.93
C LEU A 184 -0.18 -6.95 -13.90
N LEU A 185 -0.04 -5.99 -14.81
CA LEU A 185 -0.94 -5.85 -15.95
C LEU A 185 -0.89 -7.11 -16.81
N GLN A 186 -1.98 -7.40 -17.52
CA GLN A 186 -2.09 -8.61 -18.33
C GLN A 186 -1.03 -8.77 -19.42
N ASP A 187 -0.48 -7.65 -19.90
CA ASP A 187 0.58 -7.60 -20.91
C ASP A 187 1.97 -7.39 -20.30
N HIS A 188 2.10 -7.53 -18.98
CA HIS A 188 3.39 -7.46 -18.29
C HIS A 188 4.33 -8.56 -18.82
N PRO A 189 5.60 -8.27 -19.17
CA PRO A 189 6.53 -9.26 -19.75
C PRO A 189 6.71 -10.54 -18.92
N ARG A 190 6.55 -10.42 -17.60
CA ARG A 190 6.63 -11.51 -16.62
C ARG A 190 5.28 -12.12 -16.22
N TYR A 191 4.15 -11.71 -16.80
CA TYR A 191 2.83 -12.18 -16.40
C TYR A 191 2.71 -13.70 -16.56
N GLY A 192 3.15 -14.25 -17.71
CA GLY A 192 3.11 -15.70 -17.98
C GLY A 192 3.89 -16.51 -16.94
N GLU A 193 5.12 -16.11 -16.63
CA GLU A 193 5.97 -16.73 -15.58
C GLU A 193 5.24 -16.78 -14.23
N VAL A 194 4.63 -15.66 -13.82
CA VAL A 194 3.96 -15.52 -12.52
C VAL A 194 2.66 -16.33 -12.47
N ALA A 195 1.92 -16.37 -13.59
CA ALA A 195 0.70 -17.16 -13.72
C ALA A 195 0.99 -18.67 -13.72
N GLU A 196 1.98 -19.14 -14.47
CA GLU A 196 2.40 -20.55 -14.53
C GLU A 196 2.85 -21.07 -13.15
N ARG A 197 3.44 -20.19 -12.33
CA ARG A 197 3.85 -20.49 -10.96
C ARG A 197 2.72 -20.38 -9.93
N GLY A 198 1.51 -19.97 -10.34
CA GLY A 198 0.36 -19.85 -9.44
C GLY A 198 0.54 -18.79 -8.34
N LEU A 199 1.19 -17.67 -8.66
CA LEU A 199 1.53 -16.63 -7.67
C LEU A 199 0.47 -15.52 -7.53
N PHE A 200 -0.53 -15.50 -8.41
CA PHE A 200 -1.64 -14.54 -8.34
C PHE A 200 -2.79 -15.05 -7.47
N ILE A 201 -3.62 -14.12 -6.99
CA ILE A 201 -4.96 -14.44 -6.50
C ILE A 201 -5.75 -15.10 -7.64
N ARG A 202 -6.54 -16.14 -7.34
CA ARG A 202 -7.28 -16.90 -8.35
C ARG A 202 -8.75 -16.54 -8.37
N ASP A 203 -9.29 -16.43 -9.58
CA ASP A 203 -10.72 -16.26 -9.84
C ASP A 203 -11.52 -17.46 -9.31
N SER A 204 -12.70 -17.20 -8.73
CA SER A 204 -13.55 -18.23 -8.14
C SER A 204 -14.20 -19.18 -9.16
N GLN A 205 -14.34 -18.75 -10.43
CA GLN A 205 -15.09 -19.49 -11.45
C GLN A 205 -14.20 -20.26 -12.42
N THR A 206 -13.01 -19.72 -12.72
CA THR A 206 -12.19 -20.16 -13.85
C THR A 206 -10.83 -20.75 -13.44
N ASP A 207 -10.49 -20.75 -12.13
CA ASP A 207 -9.16 -21.13 -11.60
C ASP A 207 -7.97 -20.30 -12.16
N ALA A 208 -8.23 -19.38 -13.08
CA ALA A 208 -7.26 -18.47 -13.67
C ALA A 208 -6.88 -17.34 -12.70
N PRO A 209 -5.82 -16.55 -12.97
CA PRO A 209 -5.56 -15.33 -12.22
C PRO A 209 -6.80 -14.41 -12.21
N GLU A 210 -7.18 -13.93 -11.03
CA GLU A 210 -8.25 -12.94 -10.86
C GLU A 210 -7.85 -11.63 -11.57
N ARG A 211 -8.82 -10.99 -12.23
CA ARG A 211 -8.59 -9.82 -13.07
C ARG A 211 -9.28 -8.59 -12.49
N SER A 212 -8.46 -7.64 -12.06
CA SER A 212 -8.88 -6.36 -11.49
C SER A 212 -8.52 -5.20 -12.44
N SER A 213 -9.27 -4.10 -12.35
CA SER A 213 -9.01 -2.88 -13.12
C SER A 213 -7.95 -2.01 -12.43
N PHE A 214 -6.99 -1.52 -13.20
CA PHE A 214 -6.00 -0.53 -12.76
C PHE A 214 -6.04 0.71 -13.66
N TRP A 215 -5.30 1.74 -13.27
CA TRP A 215 -5.19 3.00 -14.02
C TRP A 215 -4.82 2.83 -15.50
N ASP A 216 -3.97 1.85 -15.81
CA ASP A 216 -3.36 1.69 -17.14
C ASP A 216 -4.05 0.61 -18.00
N ASP A 217 -4.59 -0.44 -17.37
CA ASP A 217 -5.25 -1.60 -18.00
C ASP A 217 -5.80 -2.53 -16.88
N GLU A 218 -6.35 -3.67 -17.27
CA GLU A 218 -6.58 -4.81 -16.37
C GLU A 218 -5.30 -5.57 -16.04
N GLY A 219 -5.27 -6.18 -14.86
CA GLY A 219 -4.18 -7.03 -14.40
C GLY A 219 -4.59 -7.94 -13.26
N SER A 220 -3.62 -8.57 -12.62
CA SER A 220 -3.83 -9.48 -11.50
C SER A 220 -3.00 -9.11 -10.29
N HIS A 221 -3.61 -9.23 -9.12
CA HIS A 221 -2.95 -9.04 -7.83
C HIS A 221 -2.09 -10.26 -7.46
N LEU A 222 -0.88 -10.00 -6.99
CA LEU A 222 -0.02 -11.01 -6.41
C LEU A 222 -0.60 -11.49 -5.07
N ASP A 223 -0.58 -12.79 -4.83
CA ASP A 223 -1.05 -13.38 -3.59
C ASP A 223 0.08 -13.47 -2.54
N PHE A 224 0.17 -12.48 -1.66
CA PHE A 224 1.19 -12.45 -0.59
C PHE A 224 0.90 -13.41 0.57
N THR A 225 -0.20 -14.15 0.55
CA THR A 225 -0.40 -15.27 1.48
C THR A 225 0.38 -16.51 1.05
N ASN A 226 0.82 -16.55 -0.21
CA ASN A 226 1.69 -17.59 -0.76
C ASN A 226 3.17 -17.24 -0.50
N PRO A 227 3.93 -18.08 0.25
CA PRO A 227 5.35 -17.84 0.52
C PRO A 227 6.21 -17.81 -0.76
N GLN A 228 5.80 -18.48 -1.85
CA GLN A 228 6.50 -18.42 -3.12
C GLN A 228 6.34 -17.07 -3.82
N THR A 229 5.19 -16.41 -3.65
CA THR A 229 4.95 -15.05 -4.13
C THR A 229 5.81 -14.05 -3.36
N VAL A 230 5.88 -14.21 -2.03
CA VAL A 230 6.78 -13.39 -1.18
C VAL A 230 8.24 -13.55 -1.64
N ALA A 231 8.69 -14.78 -1.90
CA ALA A 231 10.05 -15.02 -2.37
C ALA A 231 10.32 -14.38 -3.75
N TRP A 232 9.39 -14.52 -4.70
CA TRP A 232 9.47 -13.88 -6.02
C TRP A 232 9.54 -12.35 -5.91
N TRP A 233 8.73 -11.77 -5.03
CA TRP A 233 8.73 -10.34 -4.76
C TRP A 233 10.03 -9.85 -4.13
N GLN A 234 10.56 -10.58 -3.14
CA GLN A 234 11.84 -10.26 -2.50
C GLN A 234 13.00 -10.31 -3.49
N GLU A 235 13.02 -11.30 -4.38
CA GLU A 235 14.01 -11.39 -5.46
C GLU A 235 13.88 -10.21 -6.43
N GLY A 236 12.66 -9.85 -6.83
CA GLY A 236 12.40 -8.67 -7.66
C GLY A 236 12.86 -7.37 -7.01
N VAL A 237 12.51 -7.13 -5.75
CA VAL A 237 12.96 -5.95 -4.98
C VAL A 237 14.49 -5.92 -4.90
N THR A 238 15.13 -7.06 -4.64
CA THR A 238 16.59 -7.15 -4.52
C THR A 238 17.27 -6.83 -5.85
N THR A 239 16.95 -7.60 -6.89
CA THR A 239 17.67 -7.56 -8.17
C THR A 239 17.31 -6.36 -9.03
N GLN A 240 16.05 -5.91 -9.00
CA GLN A 240 15.59 -4.81 -9.84
C GLN A 240 15.68 -3.46 -9.15
N LEU A 241 15.74 -3.38 -7.81
CA LEU A 241 15.75 -2.09 -7.11
C LEU A 241 16.99 -1.91 -6.24
N LEU A 242 17.20 -2.77 -5.23
CA LEU A 242 18.30 -2.60 -4.28
C LEU A 242 19.67 -2.66 -4.98
N GLU A 243 19.87 -3.62 -5.88
CA GLU A 243 21.10 -3.73 -6.68
C GLU A 243 21.29 -2.59 -7.71
N MET A 244 20.22 -1.83 -7.98
CA MET A 244 20.24 -0.61 -8.79
C MET A 244 20.50 0.64 -7.95
N GLY A 245 20.71 0.51 -6.63
CA GLY A 245 20.99 1.61 -5.71
C GLY A 245 19.76 2.31 -5.15
N ILE A 246 18.57 1.71 -5.27
CA ILE A 246 17.37 2.17 -4.56
C ILE A 246 17.47 1.78 -3.08
N ASP A 247 17.19 2.70 -2.16
CA ASP A 247 17.32 2.47 -0.71
C ASP A 247 16.03 1.93 -0.08
N SER A 248 14.86 2.22 -0.67
CA SER A 248 13.56 1.80 -0.14
C SER A 248 12.51 1.67 -1.23
N THR A 249 11.39 1.02 -0.92
CA THR A 249 10.25 0.88 -1.82
C THR A 249 9.07 1.71 -1.34
N TRP A 250 8.31 2.26 -2.28
CA TRP A 250 7.01 2.86 -2.05
C TRP A 250 5.95 1.92 -2.60
N ASN A 251 5.26 1.20 -1.71
CA ASN A 251 4.14 0.34 -2.11
C ASN A 251 2.89 1.20 -2.36
N ASP A 252 2.27 0.98 -3.51
CA ASP A 252 1.15 1.76 -4.02
C ASP A 252 0.13 0.85 -4.71
N ASN A 253 -1.12 1.31 -4.88
CA ASN A 253 -2.25 0.51 -5.41
C ASN A 253 -2.39 -0.86 -4.72
N ASN A 254 -2.28 -0.85 -3.40
CA ASN A 254 -2.26 -2.04 -2.55
C ASN A 254 -3.51 -2.17 -1.68
N GLU A 255 -4.62 -1.56 -2.12
CA GLU A 255 -5.95 -1.70 -1.52
C GLU A 255 -6.56 -3.09 -1.79
N TYR A 256 -6.03 -3.82 -2.79
CA TYR A 256 -6.50 -5.12 -3.24
C TYR A 256 -8.01 -5.09 -3.55
N GLU A 257 -8.39 -4.27 -4.51
CA GLU A 257 -9.79 -4.06 -4.92
C GLU A 257 -10.35 -5.23 -5.76
N VAL A 258 -10.19 -6.46 -5.27
CA VAL A 258 -10.66 -7.70 -5.86
C VAL A 258 -12.15 -7.84 -5.62
N TRP A 259 -12.99 -7.59 -6.62
CA TRP A 259 -14.45 -7.56 -6.45
C TRP A 259 -15.10 -8.94 -6.36
N ASP A 260 -14.43 -9.98 -6.84
CA ASP A 260 -14.82 -11.36 -6.59
C ASP A 260 -14.54 -11.73 -5.12
N GLY A 261 -15.60 -11.70 -4.31
CA GLY A 261 -15.51 -12.03 -2.88
C GLY A 261 -15.13 -13.48 -2.59
N GLU A 262 -15.29 -14.38 -3.57
CA GLU A 262 -14.92 -15.80 -3.45
C GLU A 262 -13.60 -16.11 -4.17
N ALA A 263 -12.87 -15.09 -4.65
CA ALA A 263 -11.54 -15.26 -5.21
C ALA A 263 -10.63 -15.94 -4.18
N ARG A 264 -9.78 -16.86 -4.62
CA ARG A 264 -9.05 -17.77 -3.74
C ARG A 264 -7.60 -17.33 -3.58
N CYS A 265 -7.20 -17.18 -2.32
CA CYS A 265 -5.82 -16.98 -1.90
C CYS A 265 -5.26 -18.28 -1.32
N TYR A 266 -3.94 -18.47 -1.36
CA TYR A 266 -3.23 -19.59 -0.76
C TYR A 266 -3.46 -19.71 0.76
N GLY A 267 -3.69 -18.59 1.43
CA GLY A 267 -4.10 -18.47 2.83
C GLY A 267 -3.13 -19.09 3.83
N PHE A 268 -1.82 -18.83 3.65
CA PHE A 268 -0.77 -19.32 4.56
C PHE A 268 -0.77 -20.84 4.76
N GLY A 269 -1.13 -21.59 3.71
CA GLY A 269 -1.16 -23.05 3.70
C GLY A 269 -2.56 -23.66 3.77
N ARG A 270 -3.59 -22.84 3.99
CA ARG A 270 -4.99 -23.23 3.86
C ARG A 270 -5.69 -22.21 2.98
N GLU A 271 -6.21 -22.67 1.85
CA GLU A 271 -6.94 -21.79 0.92
C GLU A 271 -8.07 -21.04 1.64
N ILE A 272 -8.14 -19.74 1.38
CA ILE A 272 -9.16 -18.83 1.92
C ILE A 272 -9.75 -17.98 0.80
N ALA A 273 -11.00 -17.56 0.98
CA ALA A 273 -11.62 -16.56 0.13
C ALA A 273 -11.03 -15.16 0.41
N SER A 274 -10.98 -14.33 -0.63
CA SER A 274 -10.38 -12.99 -0.62
C SER A 274 -11.10 -12.06 0.36
N ASN A 275 -12.41 -12.22 0.52
CA ASN A 275 -13.24 -11.45 1.47
C ASN A 275 -12.85 -11.61 2.96
N ILE A 276 -11.97 -12.58 3.29
CA ILE A 276 -11.47 -12.85 4.65
C ILE A 276 -10.08 -12.25 4.89
N PHE A 277 -9.31 -11.90 3.84
CA PHE A 277 -7.90 -11.53 4.01
C PHE A 277 -7.41 -10.41 3.10
N ALA A 278 -8.06 -10.20 1.96
CA ALA A 278 -7.51 -9.42 0.86
C ALA A 278 -7.94 -7.95 0.87
N ARG A 279 -8.24 -7.32 2.02
CA ARG A 279 -8.62 -5.90 2.06
C ARG A 279 -8.09 -5.14 3.26
#